data_AF-A0A2T1GLR1-F1
#
_entry.id   AF-A0A2T1GLR1-F1
#
_cell.length_a   1.000
_cell.length_b   1.000
_cell.length_c   1.000
_cell.angle_alpha   90.00
_cell.angle_beta   90.00
_cell.angle_gamma   90.00
#
_symmetry.space_group_name_H-M   'P 1'
#
loop_
_entity.id
_entity.type
_entity.pdbx_description
1 polymer ?
#
loop_
_entity_poly.entity_id
_entity_poly.type
_entity_poly.pdbx_seq_one_letter_code
_entity_poly.pdbx_strand_id
1 'polypeptide(L)'
;MSKLLEELAYIFEWLEYTVPGLADRYNPGLTRQQIDNLVKDLPFKLSKEVYELYQWRNGEADFGYYNGERIVDFLFPDHHIPGNLSIPFWPLQDAIKNYYNFWQMEESILKNPPYEGAHLWDRQWFPIASMENKSMLIVIGDLDLSPIYQIEYIFFDRPLRTYKSLTSMISTIAECCESDLYKLIRDDDGNEKEEMFFYIKLDEENQEAEKDIYKKYNA
;
A
#
# COMPACT_ATOMS: atom_id res chain seq x y z
N MET A 1 -8.51 -15.27 14.65
CA MET A 1 -7.66 -14.08 14.42
C MET A 1 -8.57 -13.06 13.74
N SER A 2 -8.17 -11.83 13.38
CA SER A 2 -9.08 -11.00 12.55
C SER A 2 -9.00 -11.50 11.11
N LYS A 3 -10.05 -11.25 10.31
CA LYS A 3 -10.05 -11.61 8.88
C LYS A 3 -8.85 -10.98 8.15
N LEU A 4 -8.56 -9.71 8.44
CA LEU A 4 -7.38 -9.01 7.91
C LEU A 4 -6.08 -9.77 8.19
N LEU A 5 -5.82 -10.15 9.43
CA LEU A 5 -4.59 -10.86 9.81
C LEU A 5 -4.50 -12.26 9.19
N GLU A 6 -5.63 -12.95 9.03
CA GLU A 6 -5.69 -14.25 8.34
C GLU A 6 -5.29 -14.11 6.87
N GLU A 7 -5.83 -13.10 6.18
CA GLU A 7 -5.51 -12.85 4.77
C GLU A 7 -4.08 -12.31 4.57
N LEU A 8 -3.59 -11.45 5.46
CA LEU A 8 -2.20 -10.99 5.44
C LEU A 8 -1.23 -12.16 5.64
N ALA A 9 -1.55 -13.10 6.53
CA ALA A 9 -0.75 -14.31 6.73
C ALA A 9 -0.76 -15.19 5.47
N TYR A 10 -1.92 -15.39 4.85
CA TYR A 10 -2.04 -16.14 3.61
C TYR A 10 -1.20 -15.53 2.47
N ILE A 11 -1.35 -14.22 2.22
CA ILE A 11 -0.55 -13.52 1.20
C ILE A 11 0.94 -13.68 1.47
N PHE A 12 1.36 -13.60 2.74
CA PHE A 12 2.76 -13.77 3.13
C PHE A 12 3.28 -15.18 2.82
N GLU A 13 2.51 -16.22 3.15
CA GLU A 13 2.86 -17.61 2.82
C GLU A 13 2.90 -17.84 1.30
N TRP A 14 1.94 -17.28 0.55
CA TRP A 14 1.92 -17.33 -0.91
C TRP A 14 3.15 -16.65 -1.52
N LEU A 15 3.57 -15.51 -0.96
CA LEU A 15 4.78 -14.80 -1.37
C LEU A 15 6.05 -15.59 -1.07
N GLU A 16 6.18 -16.18 0.12
CA GLU A 16 7.32 -17.05 0.47
C GLU A 16 7.44 -18.26 -0.45
N TYR A 17 6.30 -18.85 -0.83
CA TYR A 17 6.25 -19.97 -1.75
C TYR A 17 6.63 -19.56 -3.19
N THR A 18 6.11 -18.42 -3.65
CA THR A 18 6.29 -17.96 -5.04
C THR A 18 7.65 -17.31 -5.28
N VAL A 19 8.14 -16.55 -4.30
CA VAL A 19 9.42 -15.85 -4.32
C VAL A 19 10.17 -16.14 -3.00
N PRO A 20 10.89 -17.28 -2.92
CA PRO A 20 11.62 -17.64 -1.71
C PRO A 20 12.58 -16.53 -1.24
N GLY A 21 12.52 -16.18 0.05
CA GLY A 21 13.36 -15.14 0.66
C GLY A 21 12.75 -13.73 0.66
N LEU A 22 11.52 -13.54 0.14
CA LEU A 22 10.86 -12.24 0.19
C LEU A 22 10.40 -11.84 1.60
N ALA A 23 10.10 -12.81 2.45
CA ALA A 23 9.62 -12.60 3.82
C ALA A 23 10.59 -11.82 4.71
N ASP A 24 11.90 -11.97 4.48
CA ASP A 24 12.94 -11.29 5.25
C ASP A 24 12.95 -9.76 5.03
N ARG A 25 12.18 -9.26 4.05
CA ARG A 25 12.15 -7.84 3.66
C ARG A 25 11.17 -7.00 4.47
N TYR A 26 10.18 -7.61 5.11
CA TYR A 26 9.25 -6.84 5.93
C TYR A 26 9.80 -6.70 7.35
N ASN A 27 9.81 -5.47 7.87
CA ASN A 27 10.22 -5.25 9.24
C ASN A 27 9.31 -6.02 10.21
N PRO A 28 9.86 -6.57 11.30
CA PRO A 28 9.06 -7.17 12.35
C PRO A 28 7.91 -6.24 12.79
N GLY A 29 6.75 -6.84 13.01
CA GLY A 29 5.58 -6.10 13.48
C GLY A 29 5.83 -5.40 14.82
N LEU A 30 5.17 -4.27 15.02
CA LEU A 30 5.25 -3.50 16.25
C LEU A 30 4.31 -4.07 17.31
N THR A 31 4.68 -3.92 18.58
CA THR A 31 3.73 -4.15 19.68
C THR A 31 2.71 -3.01 19.74
N ARG A 32 1.55 -3.29 20.33
CA ARG A 32 0.52 -2.28 20.57
C ARG A 32 1.06 -1.03 21.29
N GLN A 33 1.88 -1.24 22.32
CA GLN A 33 2.51 -0.15 23.07
C GLN A 33 3.47 0.68 22.22
N GLN A 34 4.24 0.05 21.32
CA GLN A 34 5.11 0.78 20.39
C GLN A 34 4.29 1.65 19.44
N ILE A 35 3.20 1.11 18.87
CA ILE A 35 2.30 1.88 18.00
C ILE A 35 1.68 3.03 18.79
N ASP A 36 1.07 2.77 19.95
CA ASP A 36 0.45 3.80 20.79
C ASP A 36 1.42 4.94 21.11
N ASN A 37 2.69 4.63 21.39
CA ASN A 37 3.73 5.62 21.66
C ASN A 37 4.13 6.45 20.43
N LEU A 38 4.19 5.83 19.24
CA LEU A 38 4.54 6.50 17.99
C LEU A 38 3.43 7.45 17.54
N VAL A 39 2.17 7.05 17.70
CA VAL A 39 1.00 7.75 17.14
C VAL A 39 0.36 8.73 18.12
N LYS A 40 0.89 8.84 19.34
CA LYS A 40 0.32 9.65 20.43
C LYS A 40 0.08 11.12 20.08
N ASP A 41 0.88 11.67 19.15
CA ASP A 41 0.85 13.08 18.75
C ASP A 41 0.03 13.30 17.46
N LEU A 42 -0.49 12.25 16.83
CA LEU A 42 -1.43 12.38 15.71
C LEU A 42 -2.73 13.04 16.20
N PRO A 43 -3.36 13.91 15.40
CA PRO A 43 -4.58 14.60 15.79
C PRO A 43 -5.83 13.70 15.74
N PHE A 44 -5.66 12.41 15.45
CA PHE A 44 -6.70 11.40 15.36
C PHE A 44 -6.20 10.04 15.86
N LYS A 45 -7.11 9.10 16.03
CA LYS A 45 -6.78 7.71 16.39
C LYS A 45 -6.77 6.84 15.14
N LEU A 46 -5.74 6.03 14.99
CA LEU A 46 -5.72 5.00 13.94
C LEU A 46 -6.80 3.95 14.19
N SER A 47 -7.40 3.45 13.10
CA SER A 47 -8.41 2.39 13.16
C SER A 47 -7.79 1.07 13.61
N LYS A 48 -8.63 0.12 14.04
CA LYS A 48 -8.18 -1.22 14.45
C LYS A 48 -7.41 -1.95 13.34
N GLU A 49 -7.83 -1.81 12.09
CA GLU A 49 -7.18 -2.46 10.94
C GLU A 49 -5.77 -1.92 10.72
N VAL A 50 -5.56 -0.62 10.93
CA VAL A 50 -4.21 -0.02 10.85
C VAL A 50 -3.31 -0.55 11.95
N TYR A 51 -3.82 -0.68 13.18
CA TYR A 51 -3.07 -1.35 14.25
C TYR A 51 -2.70 -2.77 13.85
N GLU A 52 -3.66 -3.56 13.37
CA GLU A 52 -3.42 -4.95 12.95
C GLU A 52 -2.37 -5.06 11.84
N LEU A 53 -2.41 -4.17 10.84
CA LEU A 53 -1.42 -4.09 9.77
C LEU A 53 0.01 -3.89 10.32
N TYR A 54 0.21 -2.84 11.13
CA TYR A 54 1.53 -2.53 11.68
C TYR A 54 1.99 -3.49 12.78
N GLN A 55 1.07 -4.20 13.43
CA GLN A 55 1.39 -5.31 14.33
C GLN A 55 1.80 -6.58 13.56
N TRP A 56 1.34 -6.76 12.33
CA TRP A 56 1.76 -7.85 11.46
C TRP A 56 3.17 -7.59 10.90
N ARG A 57 3.38 -6.45 10.22
CA ARG A 57 4.67 -6.00 9.71
C ARG A 57 4.77 -4.48 9.72
N ASN A 58 5.95 -3.94 10.03
CA ASN A 58 6.17 -2.50 10.12
C ASN A 58 6.76 -1.92 8.83
N GLY A 59 6.03 -2.07 7.72
CA GLY A 59 6.54 -1.69 6.42
C GLY A 59 7.66 -2.59 5.92
N GLU A 60 8.15 -2.23 4.75
CA GLU A 60 9.32 -2.82 4.13
C GLU A 60 10.60 -2.25 4.75
N ALA A 61 11.62 -3.09 4.88
CA ALA A 61 12.93 -2.72 5.37
C ALA A 61 13.69 -1.94 4.29
N ASP A 62 14.40 -0.89 4.71
CA ASP A 62 15.26 -0.05 3.87
C ASP A 62 16.51 -0.84 3.45
N PHE A 63 16.32 -1.83 2.61
CA PHE A 63 17.39 -2.52 1.90
C PHE A 63 17.34 -2.05 0.46
N GLY A 64 18.01 -0.94 0.17
CA GLY A 64 18.43 -0.66 -1.19
C GLY A 64 19.06 -1.91 -1.81
N TYR A 65 18.76 -2.16 -3.08
CA TYR A 65 19.32 -3.21 -3.96
C TYR A 65 20.01 -4.37 -3.22
N TYR A 66 19.27 -5.45 -2.91
CA TYR A 66 19.91 -6.67 -2.42
C TYR A 66 20.61 -7.35 -3.61
N ASN A 67 21.95 -7.37 -3.62
CA ASN A 67 22.78 -7.92 -4.72
C ASN A 67 22.53 -7.32 -6.12
N GLY A 68 22.03 -6.08 -6.23
CA GLY A 68 21.70 -5.51 -7.54
C GLY A 68 20.47 -6.16 -8.18
N GLU A 69 19.50 -6.63 -7.39
CA GLU A 69 18.19 -7.06 -7.89
C GLU A 69 17.11 -6.20 -7.23
N ARG A 70 16.25 -5.59 -8.05
CA ARG A 70 15.10 -4.79 -7.56
C ARG A 70 14.02 -5.71 -7.00
N ILE A 71 13.25 -5.14 -6.08
CA ILE A 71 12.43 -5.85 -5.11
C ILE A 71 11.04 -6.14 -5.69
N VAL A 72 10.51 -7.34 -5.45
CA VAL A 72 9.09 -7.62 -5.69
C VAL A 72 8.30 -7.03 -4.53
N ASP A 73 7.85 -5.79 -4.68
CA ASP A 73 6.84 -5.22 -3.78
C ASP A 73 5.47 -5.74 -4.25
N PHE A 74 4.57 -6.14 -3.33
CA PHE A 74 3.31 -6.79 -3.72
C PHE A 74 2.08 -6.44 -2.87
N LEU A 75 2.25 -5.86 -1.68
CA LEU A 75 1.12 -5.67 -0.77
C LEU A 75 0.08 -4.65 -1.29
N PHE A 76 0.50 -3.76 -2.18
CA PHE A 76 -0.35 -2.75 -2.82
C PHE A 76 -0.14 -2.78 -4.35
N PRO A 77 -0.65 -3.81 -5.05
CA PRO A 77 -0.53 -3.86 -6.49
C PRO A 77 -1.41 -2.77 -7.09
N ASP A 78 -0.82 -1.87 -7.87
CA ASP A 78 -1.61 -0.93 -8.64
C ASP A 78 -2.07 -1.57 -9.96
N HIS A 79 -3.38 -1.66 -10.14
CA HIS A 79 -4.02 -2.22 -11.33
C HIS A 79 -4.21 -1.18 -12.45
N HIS A 80 -3.92 0.10 -12.20
CA HIS A 80 -4.24 1.21 -13.09
C HIS A 80 -3.03 1.92 -13.71
N ILE A 81 -1.81 1.72 -13.20
CA ILE A 81 -0.59 2.23 -13.85
C ILE A 81 -0.02 1.21 -14.85
N PRO A 82 0.08 1.57 -16.15
CA PRO A 82 0.89 0.83 -17.10
C PRO A 82 2.37 0.92 -16.66
N GLY A 83 2.97 -0.20 -16.29
CA GLY A 83 4.38 -0.25 -15.88
C GLY A 83 4.68 -1.00 -14.58
N ASN A 84 3.69 -1.61 -13.92
CA ASN A 84 3.90 -2.60 -12.84
C ASN A 84 4.84 -2.13 -11.72
N LEU A 85 4.64 -0.90 -11.25
CA LEU A 85 5.35 -0.40 -10.07
C LEU A 85 4.47 -0.70 -8.87
N SER A 86 4.91 -1.62 -8.01
CA SER A 86 4.26 -1.77 -6.71
C SER A 86 4.57 -0.54 -5.84
N ILE A 87 3.70 -0.31 -4.86
CA ILE A 87 3.74 0.85 -3.98
C ILE A 87 4.32 0.39 -2.63
N PRO A 88 5.58 0.75 -2.29
CA PRO A 88 6.24 0.33 -1.06
C PRO A 88 5.43 0.63 0.19
N PHE A 89 5.23 -0.39 1.01
CA PHE A 89 4.59 -0.27 2.32
C PHE A 89 5.53 0.43 3.30
N TRP A 90 5.18 1.62 3.77
CA TRP A 90 6.04 2.39 4.67
C TRP A 90 6.05 1.85 6.10
N PRO A 91 7.22 1.90 6.78
CA PRO A 91 7.25 1.82 8.23
C PRO A 91 6.37 2.90 8.87
N LEU A 92 5.78 2.61 10.03
CA LEU A 92 4.83 3.51 10.70
C LEU A 92 5.44 4.90 10.95
N GLN A 93 6.73 4.95 11.26
CA GLN A 93 7.49 6.19 11.47
C GLN A 93 7.49 7.06 10.22
N ASP A 94 7.68 6.47 9.04
CA ASP A 94 7.68 7.18 7.76
C ASP A 94 6.27 7.57 7.33
N ALA A 95 5.27 6.73 7.60
CA ALA A 95 3.86 7.09 7.42
C ALA A 95 3.48 8.34 8.25
N ILE A 96 3.86 8.39 9.53
CA ILE A 96 3.64 9.55 10.41
C ILE A 96 4.39 10.79 9.90
N LYS A 97 5.66 10.62 9.52
CA LYS A 97 6.47 11.72 8.96
C LYS A 97 5.82 12.29 7.69
N ASN A 98 5.38 11.43 6.78
CA ASN A 98 4.72 11.86 5.55
C ASN A 98 3.35 12.48 5.80
N TYR A 99 2.57 11.99 6.78
CA TYR A 99 1.34 12.65 7.22
C TYR A 99 1.58 14.14 7.55
N TYR A 100 2.57 14.45 8.39
CA TYR A 100 2.88 15.84 8.74
C TYR A 100 3.44 16.63 7.55
N ASN A 101 4.17 16.00 6.63
CA ASN A 101 4.63 16.66 5.41
C ASN A 101 3.43 17.09 4.54
N PHE A 102 2.44 16.22 4.35
CA PHE A 102 1.24 16.55 3.58
C PHE A 102 0.39 17.62 4.26
N TRP A 103 0.26 17.56 5.58
CA TRP A 103 -0.39 18.62 6.34
C TRP A 103 0.32 19.97 6.13
N GLN A 104 1.64 20.04 6.33
CA GLN A 104 2.40 21.28 6.13
C GLN A 104 2.31 21.79 4.68
N MET A 105 2.33 20.89 3.71
CA MET A 105 2.15 21.22 2.30
C MET A 105 0.79 21.87 2.07
N GLU A 106 -0.30 21.29 2.59
CA GLU A 106 -1.61 21.88 2.46
C GLU A 106 -1.70 23.24 3.15
N GLU A 107 -1.19 23.39 4.38
CA GLU A 107 -1.15 24.70 5.06
C GLU A 107 -0.38 25.75 4.27
N SER A 108 0.65 25.35 3.53
CA SER A 108 1.36 26.24 2.63
C SER A 108 0.53 26.61 1.40
N ILE A 109 -0.17 25.65 0.79
CA ILE A 109 -1.01 25.89 -0.39
C ILE A 109 -2.22 26.77 -0.04
N LEU A 110 -2.85 26.55 1.11
CA LEU A 110 -4.01 27.33 1.55
C LEU A 110 -3.69 28.81 1.85
N LYS A 111 -2.41 29.20 1.96
CA LYS A 111 -2.02 30.62 2.01
C LYS A 111 -2.24 31.35 0.69
N ASN A 112 -2.18 30.64 -0.43
CA ASN A 112 -2.48 31.15 -1.76
C ASN A 112 -3.15 30.04 -2.59
N PRO A 113 -4.44 29.77 -2.34
CA PRO A 113 -5.10 28.60 -2.87
C PRO A 113 -5.20 28.68 -4.41
N PRO A 114 -5.05 27.56 -5.12
CA PRO A 114 -5.11 27.56 -6.59
C PRO A 114 -6.50 27.91 -7.13
N TYR A 115 -7.55 27.74 -6.32
CA TYR A 115 -8.93 28.11 -6.60
C TYR A 115 -9.71 28.25 -5.29
N GLU A 116 -10.88 28.90 -5.34
CA GLU A 116 -11.74 29.08 -4.17
C GLU A 116 -12.25 27.74 -3.64
N GLY A 117 -12.12 27.53 -2.33
CA GLY A 117 -12.52 26.28 -1.68
C GLY A 117 -11.57 25.10 -1.90
N ALA A 118 -10.35 25.32 -2.39
CA ALA A 118 -9.33 24.29 -2.47
C ALA A 118 -9.13 23.60 -1.11
N HIS A 119 -9.28 22.28 -1.09
CA HIS A 119 -8.96 21.41 0.03
C HIS A 119 -8.34 20.14 -0.57
N LEU A 120 -7.06 19.94 -0.30
CA LEU A 120 -6.22 18.94 -0.97
C LEU A 120 -5.90 17.76 -0.07
N TRP A 121 -6.04 17.91 1.25
CA TRP A 121 -5.68 16.87 2.21
C TRP A 121 -6.65 16.83 3.40
N ASP A 122 -7.39 15.73 3.55
CA ASP A 122 -8.20 15.56 4.76
C ASP A 122 -7.29 15.29 5.96
N ARG A 123 -7.49 16.00 7.08
CA ARG A 123 -6.67 15.82 8.28
C ARG A 123 -6.84 14.44 8.93
N GLN A 124 -7.85 13.67 8.57
CA GLN A 124 -8.08 12.29 9.01
C GLN A 124 -7.52 11.25 8.04
N TRP A 125 -6.89 11.68 6.95
CA TRP A 125 -6.19 10.78 6.03
C TRP A 125 -4.82 10.40 6.57
N PHE A 126 -4.55 9.10 6.59
CA PHE A 126 -3.26 8.55 6.99
C PHE A 126 -2.59 7.83 5.82
N PRO A 127 -1.46 8.35 5.29
CA PRO A 127 -0.76 7.75 4.17
C PRO A 127 0.08 6.57 4.65
N ILE A 128 -0.02 5.43 3.98
CA ILE A 128 0.68 4.20 4.39
C ILE A 128 1.67 3.68 3.33
N ALA A 129 1.56 4.16 2.09
CA ALA A 129 2.43 3.76 1.00
C ALA A 129 2.47 4.84 -0.08
N SER A 130 3.59 4.96 -0.78
CA SER A 130 3.66 5.74 -2.02
C SER A 130 4.67 5.17 -2.99
N MET A 131 4.47 5.44 -4.28
CA MET A 131 5.51 5.23 -5.28
C MET A 131 6.74 6.10 -4.99
N GLU A 132 7.93 5.72 -5.48
CA GLU A 132 9.19 6.46 -5.25
C GLU A 132 9.11 7.94 -5.68
N ASN A 133 8.50 8.20 -6.85
CA ASN A 133 8.25 9.55 -7.37
C ASN A 133 7.05 10.26 -6.70
N LYS A 134 6.41 9.59 -5.73
CA LYS A 134 5.17 9.98 -5.05
C LYS A 134 4.01 10.22 -6.00
N SER A 135 4.02 9.72 -7.23
CA SER A 135 2.92 9.95 -8.18
C SER A 135 1.61 9.35 -7.70
N MET A 136 1.66 8.26 -6.93
CA MET A 136 0.49 7.65 -6.29
C MET A 136 0.72 7.45 -4.78
N LEU A 137 -0.31 7.72 -4.00
CA LEU A 137 -0.38 7.49 -2.55
C LEU A 137 -1.52 6.52 -2.22
N ILE A 138 -1.26 5.60 -1.30
CA ILE A 138 -2.29 4.81 -0.64
C ILE A 138 -2.58 5.45 0.71
N VAL A 139 -3.83 5.86 0.87
CA VAL A 139 -4.30 6.62 2.02
C VAL A 139 -5.46 5.89 2.67
N ILE A 140 -5.40 5.76 3.99
CA ILE A 140 -6.52 5.30 4.79
C ILE A 140 -7.29 6.53 5.26
N GLY A 141 -8.52 6.67 4.79
CA GLY A 141 -9.41 7.77 5.20
C GLY A 141 -10.41 7.35 6.27
N ASP A 142 -11.24 8.32 6.70
CA ASP A 142 -12.37 8.21 7.65
C ASP A 142 -12.25 7.03 8.62
N LEU A 143 -11.61 7.27 9.78
CA LEU A 143 -10.95 6.28 10.63
C LEU A 143 -11.89 5.32 11.41
N ASP A 144 -13.12 5.14 10.91
CA ASP A 144 -14.00 3.99 11.15
C ASP A 144 -14.25 3.26 9.79
N LEU A 145 -14.03 1.95 9.76
CA LEU A 145 -13.96 1.08 8.56
C LEU A 145 -12.70 1.19 7.70
N SER A 146 -11.84 2.19 7.89
CA SER A 146 -10.54 2.36 7.19
C SER A 146 -10.61 2.20 5.66
N PRO A 147 -11.47 2.97 4.96
CA PRO A 147 -11.51 3.01 3.50
C PRO A 147 -10.15 3.36 2.90
N ILE A 148 -9.86 2.76 1.74
CA ILE A 148 -8.63 3.00 1.00
C ILE A 148 -8.91 3.98 -0.12
N TYR A 149 -8.06 5.01 -0.20
CA TYR A 149 -8.03 5.98 -1.27
C TYR A 149 -6.70 5.85 -2.02
N GLN A 150 -6.79 5.82 -3.34
CA GLN A 150 -5.66 6.10 -4.22
C GLN A 150 -5.70 7.58 -4.59
N ILE A 151 -4.59 8.26 -4.38
CA ILE A 151 -4.44 9.68 -4.70
C ILE A 151 -3.27 9.84 -5.66
N GLU A 152 -3.56 10.35 -6.85
CA GLU A 152 -2.53 10.84 -7.75
C GLU A 152 -2.05 12.22 -7.26
N TYR A 153 -0.75 12.39 -7.07
CA TYR A 153 -0.18 13.62 -6.48
C TYR A 153 -0.49 14.90 -7.28
N ILE A 154 -0.78 14.77 -8.57
CA ILE A 154 -1.17 15.89 -9.43
C ILE A 154 -2.65 16.26 -9.24
N PHE A 155 -3.45 15.34 -8.67
CA PHE A 155 -4.91 15.43 -8.51
C PHE A 155 -5.36 15.18 -7.07
N PHE A 156 -4.72 15.84 -6.10
CA PHE A 156 -5.09 15.77 -4.68
C PHE A 156 -6.57 16.10 -4.40
N ASP A 157 -7.21 16.88 -5.27
CA ASP A 157 -8.61 17.26 -5.16
C ASP A 157 -9.61 16.21 -5.68
N ARG A 158 -9.11 15.07 -6.18
CA ARG A 158 -9.91 13.96 -6.71
C ARG A 158 -9.43 12.62 -6.17
N PRO A 159 -9.50 12.40 -4.84
CA PRO A 159 -9.17 11.10 -4.27
C PRO A 159 -10.11 10.02 -4.82
N LEU A 160 -9.56 8.93 -5.34
CA LEU A 160 -10.35 7.79 -5.77
C LEU A 160 -10.48 6.82 -4.60
N ARG A 161 -11.68 6.67 -4.05
CA ARG A 161 -11.95 5.60 -3.09
C ARG A 161 -11.96 4.27 -3.83
N THR A 162 -10.95 3.43 -3.57
CA THR A 162 -10.77 2.14 -4.25
C THR A 162 -11.28 0.98 -3.42
N TYR A 163 -11.20 1.03 -2.09
CA TYR A 163 -11.72 -0.04 -1.25
C TYR A 163 -12.54 0.51 -0.10
N LYS A 164 -13.55 -0.26 0.33
CA LYS A 164 -14.41 0.16 1.44
C LYS A 164 -13.72 0.03 2.81
N SER A 165 -12.71 -0.84 2.93
CA SER A 165 -11.90 -1.08 4.11
C SER A 165 -10.53 -1.67 3.75
N LEU A 166 -9.57 -1.67 4.69
CA LEU A 166 -8.31 -2.38 4.51
C LEU A 166 -8.55 -3.90 4.42
N THR A 167 -9.48 -4.44 5.23
CA THR A 167 -9.86 -5.85 5.13
C THR A 167 -10.37 -6.21 3.74
N SER A 168 -11.20 -5.37 3.13
CA SER A 168 -11.71 -5.61 1.76
C SER A 168 -10.59 -5.66 0.74
N MET A 169 -9.64 -4.72 0.80
CA MET A 169 -8.49 -4.70 -0.11
C MET A 169 -7.64 -5.96 0.03
N ILE A 170 -7.26 -6.31 1.26
CA ILE A 170 -6.42 -7.48 1.51
C ILE A 170 -7.15 -8.78 1.15
N SER A 171 -8.47 -8.87 1.39
CA SER A 171 -9.27 -10.05 0.98
C SER A 171 -9.34 -10.19 -0.55
N THR A 172 -9.47 -9.08 -1.29
CA THR A 172 -9.40 -9.09 -2.75
C THR A 172 -8.05 -9.62 -3.23
N ILE A 173 -6.94 -9.15 -2.66
CA ILE A 173 -5.59 -9.59 -3.03
C ILE A 173 -5.40 -11.08 -2.72
N ALA A 174 -5.80 -11.53 -1.53
CA ALA A 174 -5.65 -12.92 -1.11
C ALA A 174 -6.42 -13.88 -2.02
N GLU A 175 -7.68 -13.58 -2.36
CA GLU A 175 -8.46 -14.43 -3.27
C GLU A 175 -7.90 -14.42 -4.70
N CYS A 176 -7.30 -13.32 -5.14
CA CYS A 176 -6.57 -13.28 -6.41
C CYS A 176 -5.32 -14.17 -6.39
N CYS A 177 -4.59 -14.23 -5.26
CA CYS A 177 -3.49 -15.19 -5.05
C CYS A 177 -4.00 -16.64 -5.07
N GLU A 178 -5.09 -16.95 -4.35
CA GLU A 178 -5.71 -18.27 -4.30
C GLU A 178 -6.19 -18.75 -5.69
N SER A 179 -6.67 -17.80 -6.50
CA SER A 179 -7.22 -18.07 -7.82
C SER A 179 -6.18 -18.06 -8.93
N ASP A 180 -4.88 -18.02 -8.59
CA ASP A 180 -3.75 -18.00 -9.53
C ASP A 180 -3.84 -16.84 -10.56
N LEU A 181 -4.44 -15.72 -10.15
CA LEU A 181 -4.59 -14.54 -11.00
C LEU A 181 -3.31 -13.72 -11.07
N TYR A 182 -2.41 -13.91 -10.11
CA TYR A 182 -1.13 -13.22 -10.06
C TYR A 182 -0.01 -14.10 -10.60
N LYS A 183 0.73 -13.59 -11.58
CA LYS A 183 1.89 -14.26 -12.18
C LYS A 183 3.18 -13.56 -11.79
N LEU A 184 4.20 -14.34 -11.48
CA LEU A 184 5.57 -13.86 -11.37
C LEU A 184 6.13 -13.67 -12.78
N ILE A 185 6.39 -12.42 -13.15
CA ILE A 185 6.98 -12.06 -14.43
C ILE A 185 8.44 -11.69 -14.21
N ARG A 186 9.28 -12.20 -15.10
CA ARG A 186 10.68 -11.81 -15.19
C ARG A 186 10.80 -10.64 -16.16
N ASP A 187 11.39 -9.55 -15.70
CA ASP A 187 11.82 -8.48 -16.59
C ASP A 187 13.13 -8.89 -17.24
N ASP A 188 13.14 -9.00 -18.56
CA ASP A 188 14.31 -9.40 -19.34
C ASP A 188 14.56 -8.28 -20.35
N ASP A 189 15.11 -7.16 -19.85
CA ASP A 189 15.27 -5.92 -20.63
C ASP A 189 16.39 -5.99 -21.69
N GLY A 190 16.73 -7.20 -22.14
CA GLY A 190 17.65 -7.50 -23.25
C GLY A 190 19.12 -7.09 -23.05
N ASN A 191 19.46 -6.38 -21.97
CA ASN A 191 20.81 -5.95 -21.64
C ASN A 191 21.46 -6.95 -20.68
N GLU A 192 22.45 -7.71 -21.16
CA GLU A 192 23.21 -8.73 -20.41
C GLU A 192 23.99 -8.21 -19.18
N LYS A 193 23.81 -6.95 -18.77
CA LYS A 193 24.59 -6.28 -17.71
C LYS A 193 23.76 -5.59 -16.63
N GLU A 194 22.45 -5.54 -16.74
CA GLU A 194 21.60 -4.94 -15.70
C GLU A 194 20.75 -6.04 -15.04
N GLU A 195 20.94 -6.14 -13.72
CA GLU A 195 19.99 -6.53 -12.67
C GLU A 195 18.77 -7.37 -13.11
N MET A 196 18.67 -8.62 -12.65
CA MET A 196 17.46 -9.43 -12.87
C MET A 196 16.31 -8.88 -12.02
N PHE A 197 15.18 -8.55 -12.65
CA PHE A 197 13.98 -8.11 -11.95
C PHE A 197 12.86 -9.13 -12.04
N PHE A 198 12.17 -9.32 -10.93
CA PHE A 198 10.88 -10.01 -10.90
C PHE A 198 9.83 -9.03 -10.42
N TYR A 199 8.62 -9.15 -10.95
CA TYR A 199 7.45 -8.46 -10.43
C TYR A 199 6.24 -9.37 -10.51
N ILE A 200 5.29 -9.21 -9.59
CA ILE A 200 4.04 -9.94 -9.61
C ILE A 200 3.00 -9.07 -10.32
N LYS A 201 2.33 -9.65 -11.32
CA LYS A 201 1.34 -8.96 -12.13
C LYS A 201 0.04 -9.74 -12.17
N LEU A 202 -1.08 -9.02 -12.17
CA LEU A 202 -2.37 -9.60 -12.52
C LEU A 202 -2.34 -10.07 -13.98
N ASP A 203 -2.79 -11.30 -14.21
CA ASP A 203 -2.92 -11.90 -15.53
C ASP A 203 -3.97 -11.15 -16.36
N GLU A 204 -3.54 -10.56 -17.48
CA GLU A 204 -4.41 -9.72 -18.32
C GLU A 204 -5.61 -10.48 -18.88
N GLU A 205 -5.44 -11.78 -19.12
CA GLU A 205 -6.51 -12.66 -19.61
C GLU A 205 -7.61 -12.90 -18.56
N ASN A 206 -7.32 -12.63 -17.28
CA ASN A 206 -8.22 -12.91 -16.15
C ASN A 206 -8.70 -11.65 -15.41
N GLN A 207 -8.58 -10.47 -16.02
CA GLN A 207 -9.06 -9.21 -15.43
C GLN A 207 -10.55 -9.22 -15.07
N GLU A 208 -11.39 -9.97 -15.78
CA GLU A 208 -12.81 -10.04 -15.45
C GLU A 208 -13.07 -10.85 -14.17
N ALA A 209 -12.27 -11.89 -13.92
CA ALA A 209 -12.34 -12.65 -12.66
C ALA A 209 -11.93 -11.79 -11.46
N GLU A 210 -10.89 -10.96 -11.62
CA GLU A 210 -10.49 -9.99 -10.59
C GLU A 210 -11.61 -9.00 -10.30
N LYS A 211 -12.28 -8.44 -11.32
CA LYS A 211 -13.41 -7.51 -11.11
C LYS A 211 -14.55 -8.15 -10.32
N ASP A 212 -14.81 -9.44 -10.51
CA ASP A 212 -15.84 -10.14 -9.76
C ASP A 212 -15.43 -10.37 -8.30
N ILE A 213 -14.16 -10.70 -8.04
CA ILE A 213 -13.59 -10.75 -6.69
C ILE A 213 -13.63 -9.36 -6.04
N TYR A 214 -13.24 -8.31 -6.75
CA TYR A 214 -13.31 -6.93 -6.29
C TYR A 214 -14.74 -6.55 -5.89
N LYS A 215 -15.74 -6.82 -6.74
CA LYS A 215 -17.16 -6.58 -6.44
C LYS A 215 -17.60 -7.34 -5.20
N LYS A 216 -17.21 -8.61 -5.04
CA LYS A 216 -17.55 -9.45 -3.88
C LYS A 216 -17.17 -8.79 -2.55
N TYR A 217 -15.97 -8.20 -2.47
CA TYR A 217 -15.47 -7.58 -1.24
C TYR A 217 -15.82 -6.11 -1.07
N ASN A 218 -16.20 -5.42 -2.15
CA ASN A 218 -16.47 -3.98 -2.15
C ASN A 218 -17.93 -3.58 -2.40
N ALA A 219 -18.83 -4.56 -2.61
CA ALA A 219 -20.28 -4.35 -2.63
C ALA A 219 -20.86 -3.86 -1.28
#